data_AF-A0A7D6V8Y0-F1
#
_entry.id   AF-A0A7D6V8Y0-F1
#
_cell.length_a   1.000
_cell.length_b   1.000
_cell.length_c   1.000
_cell.angle_alpha   90.00
_cell.angle_beta   90.00
_cell.angle_gamma   90.00
#
_symmetry.space_group_name_H-M   'P 1'
#
loop_
_entity.id
_entity.type
_entity.pdbx_description
1 polymer ?
#
loop_
_entity_poly.entity_id
_entity_poly.type
_entity_poly.pdbx_seq_one_letter_code
_entity_poly.pdbx_strand_id
1 'polypeptide(L)'
;MTTTHERPATPLPFADDPAITRFLALGDSTVRCLLDALLRLNELRAALDGPATTDADTRAAHSDLAGLLSRLETQLRTTNLAMLDITSDWPMTLPDTKPKRVSPVDPHP
;
A
#
# COMPACT_ATOMS: atom_id res chain seq x y z
N MET A 1 -27.08 25.07 26.88
CA MET A 1 -27.21 24.56 25.49
C MET A 1 -25.89 24.85 24.79
N THR A 2 -24.96 23.90 24.78
CA THR A 2 -23.65 24.00 24.12
C THR A 2 -23.77 23.45 22.71
N THR A 3 -23.69 24.33 21.71
CA THR A 3 -23.57 23.94 20.31
C THR A 3 -22.14 23.50 20.06
N THR A 4 -21.90 22.19 20.00
CA THR A 4 -20.66 21.59 19.51
C THR A 4 -20.51 21.99 18.05
N HIS A 5 -19.55 22.88 17.77
CA HIS A 5 -19.20 23.26 16.41
C HIS A 5 -18.38 22.11 15.81
N GLU A 6 -19.07 21.21 15.10
CA GLU A 6 -18.41 20.16 14.32
C GLU A 6 -17.58 20.86 13.24
N ARG A 7 -16.25 20.76 13.34
CA ARG A 7 -15.35 21.30 12.34
C ARG A 7 -15.55 20.45 11.07
N PRO A 8 -16.01 21.02 9.94
CA PRO A 8 -16.11 20.25 8.70
C PRO A 8 -14.72 19.67 8.40
N ALA A 9 -14.66 18.35 8.21
CA ALA A 9 -13.43 17.69 7.79
C ALA A 9 -13.00 18.35 6.47
N THR A 10 -11.88 19.07 6.48
CA THR A 10 -11.31 19.64 5.26
C THR A 10 -11.12 18.47 4.29
N PRO A 11 -11.76 18.50 3.11
CA PRO A 11 -11.54 17.47 2.11
C PRO A 11 -10.04 17.38 1.85
N LEU A 12 -9.48 16.17 1.93
CA LEU A 12 -8.09 15.99 1.52
C LEU A 12 -8.00 16.48 0.07
N PRO A 13 -7.00 17.30 -0.29
CA PRO A 13 -6.89 17.95 -1.60
C PRO A 13 -6.73 16.99 -2.80
N PHE A 14 -6.90 15.70 -2.55
CA PHE A 14 -6.67 14.58 -3.46
C PHE A 14 -7.84 13.56 -3.47
N ALA A 15 -8.92 13.84 -2.72
CA ALA A 15 -10.02 12.88 -2.53
C ALA A 15 -10.77 12.55 -3.84
N ASP A 16 -10.73 13.44 -4.84
CA ASP A 16 -11.48 13.32 -6.10
C ASP A 16 -10.60 13.00 -7.31
N ASP A 17 -9.29 12.76 -7.15
CA ASP A 17 -8.43 12.39 -8.27
C ASP A 17 -8.55 10.87 -8.55
N PRO A 18 -9.09 10.47 -9.72
CA PRO A 18 -9.30 9.06 -10.05
C PRO A 18 -8.00 8.26 -10.11
N ALA A 19 -6.87 8.90 -10.44
CA ALA A 19 -5.56 8.25 -10.46
C ALA A 19 -5.10 7.94 -9.03
N ILE A 20 -5.31 8.88 -8.09
CA ILE A 20 -4.99 8.69 -6.67
C ILE A 20 -5.92 7.61 -6.07
N THR A 21 -7.22 7.64 -6.35
CA THR A 21 -8.15 6.59 -5.90
C THR A 21 -7.74 5.22 -6.44
N ARG A 22 -7.38 5.11 -7.72
CA ARG A 22 -6.92 3.85 -8.34
C ARG A 22 -5.61 3.36 -7.72
N PHE A 23 -4.67 4.27 -7.47
CA PHE A 23 -3.40 3.94 -6.80
C PHE A 23 -3.62 3.38 -5.39
N LEU A 24 -4.47 4.03 -4.60
CA LEU A 24 -4.82 3.55 -3.25
C LEU A 24 -5.52 2.19 -3.31
N ALA A 25 -6.46 1.99 -4.24
CA ALA A 25 -7.13 0.71 -4.43
C ALA A 25 -6.17 -0.43 -4.80
N LEU A 26 -5.15 -0.16 -5.62
CA LEU A 26 -4.07 -1.10 -5.95
C LEU A 26 -3.21 -1.44 -4.73
N GLY A 27 -2.85 -0.42 -3.92
CA GLY A 27 -2.15 -0.61 -2.65
C GLY A 27 -2.95 -1.48 -1.68
N ASP A 28 -4.22 -1.16 -1.46
CA ASP A 28 -5.15 -1.92 -0.64
C ASP A 28 -5.27 -3.38 -1.09
N SER A 29 -5.43 -3.60 -2.40
CA SER A 29 -5.51 -4.95 -2.98
C SER A 29 -4.23 -5.74 -2.72
N THR A 30 -3.07 -5.08 -2.81
CA THR A 30 -1.78 -5.70 -2.52
C THR A 30 -1.65 -6.10 -1.06
N VAL A 31 -2.01 -5.21 -0.13
CA VAL A 31 -1.98 -5.48 1.31
C VAL A 31 -2.90 -6.66 1.66
N ARG A 32 -4.13 -6.68 1.14
CA ARG A 32 -5.05 -7.81 1.34
C ARG A 32 -4.47 -9.12 0.82
N CYS A 33 -3.88 -9.11 -0.38
CA CYS A 33 -3.25 -10.29 -0.96
C CYS A 33 -2.07 -10.81 -0.11
N LEU A 34 -1.28 -9.92 0.49
CA LEU A 34 -0.19 -10.30 1.38
C LEU A 34 -0.71 -10.90 2.69
N LEU A 35 -1.75 -10.31 3.27
CA LEU A 35 -2.39 -10.83 4.49
C LEU A 35 -3.01 -12.22 4.25
N ASP A 36 -3.72 -12.40 3.13
CA ASP A 36 -4.27 -13.70 2.74
C ASP A 36 -3.17 -14.76 2.57
N ALA A 37 -2.03 -14.37 2.01
CA ALA A 37 -0.90 -15.28 1.88
C ALA A 37 -0.27 -15.66 3.23
N LEU A 38 -0.13 -14.69 4.15
CA LEU A 38 0.34 -14.98 5.51
C LEU A 38 -0.60 -15.93 6.25
N LEU A 39 -1.91 -15.76 6.09
CA LEU A 39 -2.90 -16.67 6.67
C LEU A 39 -2.72 -18.09 6.15
N ARG A 40 -2.62 -18.25 4.82
CA ARG A 40 -2.39 -19.55 4.17
C ARG A 40 -1.07 -20.20 4.58
N LEU A 41 0.00 -19.42 4.69
CA LEU A 41 1.28 -19.93 5.19
C LEU A 41 1.18 -20.43 6.63
N ASN A 42 0.41 -19.74 7.47
CA ASN A 42 0.17 -20.19 8.84
C ASN A 42 -0.67 -21.47 8.89
N GLU A 43 -1.68 -21.62 8.01
CA GLU A 43 -2.46 -22.85 7.86
C GLU A 43 -1.58 -24.03 7.39
N LEU A 44 -0.73 -23.81 6.38
CA LEU A 44 0.22 -24.82 5.91
C LEU A 44 1.19 -25.25 7.02
N ARG A 45 1.73 -24.29 7.77
CA ARG A 45 2.59 -24.58 8.93
C ARG A 45 1.85 -25.42 9.97
N ALA A 46 0.63 -25.03 10.34
CA ALA A 46 -0.17 -25.76 11.32
C ALA A 46 -0.50 -27.19 10.87
N ALA A 47 -0.75 -27.39 9.57
CA ALA A 47 -0.98 -28.71 8.99
C ALA A 47 0.28 -29.58 9.04
N LEU A 48 1.45 -29.01 8.75
CA LEU A 48 2.72 -29.74 8.72
C LEU A 48 3.28 -30.04 10.12
N ASP A 49 3.06 -29.15 11.10
CA ASP A 49 3.48 -29.34 12.50
C ASP A 49 2.66 -30.41 13.23
N GLY A 50 1.64 -30.99 12.58
CA GLY A 50 0.81 -32.04 13.14
C GLY A 50 1.58 -33.34 13.42
N PRO A 51 1.29 -34.05 14.54
CA PRO A 51 1.96 -35.31 14.86
C PRO A 51 1.62 -36.47 13.90
N ALA A 52 0.65 -36.27 13.00
CA ALA A 52 0.18 -37.25 12.02
C ALA A 52 0.49 -36.85 10.56
N THR A 53 1.34 -35.84 10.34
CA THR A 53 1.71 -35.38 9.01
C THR A 53 2.34 -36.51 8.20
N THR A 54 1.82 -36.73 6.98
CA THR A 54 2.34 -37.74 6.06
C THR A 54 3.21 -37.13 4.96
N ASP A 55 3.97 -37.98 4.25
CA ASP A 55 4.71 -37.57 3.05
C ASP A 55 3.79 -37.05 1.93
N ALA A 56 2.53 -37.51 1.90
CA ALA A 56 1.53 -37.00 0.97
C ALA A 56 1.13 -35.56 1.32
N ASP A 57 0.92 -35.28 2.61
CA ASP A 57 0.59 -33.94 3.11
C ASP A 57 1.75 -32.96 2.86
N THR A 58 3.00 -33.41 3.04
CA THR A 58 4.19 -32.60 2.77
C THR A 58 4.31 -32.23 1.29
N ARG A 59 4.06 -33.18 0.38
CA ARG A 59 4.05 -32.90 -1.06
C ARG A 59 2.92 -31.97 -1.48
N ALA A 60 1.73 -32.15 -0.91
CA ALA A 60 0.61 -31.24 -1.13
C ALA A 60 0.94 -29.83 -0.66
N ALA A 61 1.50 -29.68 0.54
CA ALA A 61 1.92 -28.40 1.09
C ALA A 61 3.00 -27.70 0.24
N HIS A 62 3.96 -28.45 -0.32
CA HIS A 62 4.92 -27.90 -1.28
C HIS A 62 4.26 -27.38 -2.56
N SER A 63 3.29 -28.12 -3.10
CA SER A 63 2.52 -27.68 -4.28
C SER A 63 1.71 -26.41 -3.96
N ASP A 64 1.06 -26.37 -2.81
CA ASP A 64 0.27 -25.23 -2.36
C ASP A 64 1.14 -23.99 -2.12
N LEU A 65 2.33 -24.18 -1.52
CA LEU A 65 3.31 -23.12 -1.33
C LEU A 65 3.80 -22.56 -2.67
N ALA A 66 4.13 -23.43 -3.63
CA ALA A 66 4.55 -23.01 -4.97
C ALA A 66 3.44 -22.21 -5.68
N GLY A 67 2.19 -22.67 -5.59
CA GLY A 67 1.03 -21.96 -6.13
C GLY A 67 0.81 -20.60 -5.47
N LEU A 68 0.98 -20.52 -4.14
CA LEU A 68 0.87 -19.28 -3.40
C LEU A 68 1.94 -18.25 -3.82
N LEU A 69 3.19 -18.69 -3.94
CA LEU A 69 4.31 -17.83 -4.37
C LEU A 69 4.11 -17.32 -5.80
N SER A 70 3.72 -18.20 -6.72
CA SER A 70 3.46 -17.82 -8.12
C SER A 70 2.32 -16.78 -8.23
N ARG A 71 1.25 -16.97 -7.44
CA ARG A 71 0.14 -16.01 -7.38
C ARG A 71 0.58 -14.66 -6.82
N LEU A 72 1.35 -14.66 -5.72
CA LEU A 72 1.88 -13.44 -5.12
C LEU A 72 2.79 -12.68 -6.08
N GLU A 73 3.72 -13.38 -6.75
CA GLU A 73 4.63 -12.76 -7.71
C GLU A 73 3.84 -12.09 -8.85
N THR A 74 2.86 -12.80 -9.40
CA THR A 74 2.01 -12.29 -10.49
C THR A 74 1.25 -11.05 -10.06
N GLN A 75 0.64 -11.08 -8.87
CA GLN A 75 -0.11 -9.95 -8.33
C GLN A 75 0.80 -8.75 -8.07
N LEU A 76 1.95 -8.95 -7.41
CA LEU A 76 2.90 -7.88 -7.12
C LEU A 76 3.45 -7.25 -8.40
N ARG A 77 3.81 -8.06 -9.39
CA ARG A 77 4.30 -7.55 -10.68
C ARG A 77 3.22 -6.74 -11.40
N THR A 78 2.00 -7.25 -11.45
CA THR A 78 0.87 -6.58 -12.13
C THR A 78 0.53 -5.27 -11.44
N THR A 79 0.39 -5.28 -10.11
CA THR A 79 0.10 -4.07 -9.33
C THR A 79 1.23 -3.07 -9.44
N ASN A 80 2.49 -3.50 -9.34
CA ASN A 80 3.64 -2.60 -9.47
C ASN A 80 3.67 -1.90 -10.83
N LEU A 81 3.45 -2.64 -11.92
CA LEU A 81 3.36 -2.02 -13.26
C LEU A 81 2.22 -1.02 -13.35
N ALA A 82 1.04 -1.35 -12.82
CA ALA A 82 -0.10 -0.44 -12.81
C ALA A 82 0.12 0.81 -11.94
N MET A 83 0.79 0.67 -10.79
CA MET A 83 1.14 1.79 -9.92
C MET A 83 2.20 2.68 -10.58
N LEU A 84 3.21 2.09 -11.23
CA LEU A 84 4.23 2.84 -11.96
C LEU A 84 3.62 3.67 -13.11
N ASP A 85 2.70 3.07 -13.87
CA ASP A 85 1.94 3.73 -14.94
C ASP A 85 1.11 4.92 -14.41
N ILE A 86 0.50 4.79 -13.23
CA ILE A 86 -0.20 5.92 -12.59
C ILE A 86 0.80 7.00 -12.16
N THR A 87 1.92 6.60 -11.56
CA THR A 87 2.88 7.56 -11.01
C THR A 87 3.74 8.25 -12.07
N SER A 88 3.86 7.71 -13.28
CA SER A 88 4.65 8.33 -14.36
C SER A 88 4.06 9.65 -14.83
N ASP A 89 2.75 9.83 -14.67
CA ASP A 89 2.03 11.05 -15.02
C ASP A 89 1.91 12.03 -13.85
N TRP A 90 2.38 11.66 -12.65
CA TRP A 90 2.33 12.57 -11.50
C TRP A 90 3.38 13.67 -11.63
N PRO A 91 2.98 14.94 -11.42
CA PRO A 91 3.91 16.06 -11.47
C PRO A 91 4.95 15.89 -10.35
N MET A 92 6.21 15.64 -10.75
CA MET A 92 7.38 15.59 -9.85
C MET A 92 7.77 17.00 -9.33
N THR A 93 6.82 17.91 -9.18
CA THR A 93 7.07 19.23 -8.60
C THR A 93 6.96 19.12 -7.09
N LEU A 94 8.10 18.91 -6.43
CA LEU A 94 8.34 19.46 -5.10
C LEU A 94 7.88 20.92 -5.13
N PRO A 95 7.13 21.42 -4.14
CA PRO A 95 6.87 22.84 -4.04
C PRO A 95 8.23 23.53 -4.01
N ASP A 96 8.48 24.38 -5.01
CA ASP A 96 9.68 25.20 -5.13
C ASP A 96 9.64 26.20 -3.97
N THR A 97 9.96 25.74 -2.76
CA THR A 97 10.11 26.59 -1.58
C THR A 97 11.41 27.36 -1.77
N LYS A 98 11.41 28.34 -2.68
CA LYS A 98 12.37 29.42 -2.62
C LYS A 98 12.16 30.09 -1.27
N PRO A 99 13.13 30.05 -0.33
CA PRO A 99 13.01 30.83 0.88
C PRO A 99 12.90 32.29 0.45
N LYS A 100 11.77 32.92 0.80
CA LYS A 100 11.59 34.37 0.67
C LYS A 100 12.71 35.01 1.49
N ARG A 101 13.80 35.44 0.84
CA ARG A 101 14.84 36.25 1.49
C ARG A 101 14.14 37.48 2.04
N VAL A 102 13.99 37.52 3.36
CA VAL A 102 13.66 38.75 4.06
C VAL A 102 14.90 39.62 3.93
N SER A 103 14.82 40.70 3.17
CA SER A 103 15.90 41.69 3.10
C SER A 103 16.17 42.23 4.51
N PRO A 104 17.44 42.45 4.90
CA PRO A 104 17.74 43.08 6.16
C PRO A 104 17.11 44.46 6.20
N VAL A 105 16.42 44.79 7.29
CA VAL A 105 15.98 46.16 7.59
C VAL A 105 17.24 46.99 7.81
N ASP A 106 17.44 48.01 6.99
CA ASP A 106 18.49 49.01 7.20
C ASP A 106 18.25 49.73 8.54
N PRO A 107 19.27 49.89 9.40
CA PRO A 107 19.15 50.73 10.58
C PRO A 107 19.18 52.20 10.14
N HIS A 108 18.07 52.91 10.34
CA HIS A 108 18.01 54.37 10.22
C HIS A 108 18.91 55.03 11.30
N PRO A 109 19.49 56.21 11.01
CA PRO A 109 20.49 56.90 11.82
C PRO A 109 19.92 57.56 13.08
#